data_AF-A0A512DUS4-F1
#
_entry.id   AF-A0A512DUS4-F1
#
_cell.length_a   1.000
_cell.length_b   1.000
_cell.length_c   1.000
_cell.angle_alpha   90.00
_cell.angle_beta   90.00
_cell.angle_gamma   90.00
#
_symmetry.space_group_name_H-M   'P 1'
#
loop_
_entity.id
_entity.type
_entity.pdbx_description
1 polymer ?
#
loop_
_entity_poly.entity_id
_entity_poly.type
_entity_poly.pdbx_seq_one_letter_code
_entity_poly.pdbx_strand_id
1 'polypeptide(L)'
;MELTEYPLLHEVDLMLTLLKVATEGPATIDDAAERLKRNLESVGLSSPVPDREFQIYLTRARDRLVHAVLLAPLGDGRFTITPRGVQALSDHPGGIDDSVLMNFPEFRAFIEAEAGRPVKRIGSKDNAGDDDPRIIEFDQGYAAFQQGIGLQANPYERDRVMHLAWENGWCEARDDALRAEKWADRSTNI
;
A
#
# COMPACT_ATOMS: atom_id res chain seq x y z
N MET A 1 -14.48 9.89 8.24
CA MET A 1 -13.83 9.47 9.50
C MET A 1 -12.63 8.66 9.05
N GLU A 2 -11.44 9.18 9.33
CA GLU A 2 -10.17 8.61 8.83
C GLU A 2 -9.71 7.50 9.77
N LEU A 3 -9.23 6.38 9.23
CA LEU A 3 -8.91 5.17 10.00
C LEU A 3 -7.80 5.36 11.03
N THR A 4 -6.97 6.40 10.86
CA THR A 4 -5.97 6.82 11.84
C THR A 4 -6.55 7.24 13.18
N GLU A 5 -7.87 7.45 13.27
CA GLU A 5 -8.58 7.79 14.52
C GLU A 5 -8.92 6.57 15.40
N TYR A 6 -8.69 5.32 14.93
CA TYR A 6 -8.95 4.11 15.72
C TYR A 6 -7.64 3.49 16.24
N PRO A 7 -7.38 3.53 17.56
CA PRO A 7 -6.10 3.10 18.16
C PRO A 7 -5.70 1.64 17.92
N LEU A 8 -6.60 0.77 17.45
CA LEU A 8 -6.39 -0.67 17.25
C LEU A 8 -6.45 -1.09 15.77
N LEU A 9 -6.61 -0.13 14.85
CA LEU A 9 -6.39 -0.31 13.41
C LEU A 9 -5.04 0.30 12.98
N HIS A 10 -4.16 0.58 13.95
CA HIS A 10 -2.80 0.99 13.63
C HIS A 10 -2.09 -0.18 12.96
N GLU A 11 -1.32 0.13 11.92
CA GLU A 11 -0.67 -0.89 11.08
C GLU A 11 0.18 -1.87 11.89
N VAL A 12 0.81 -1.37 12.95
CA VAL A 12 1.57 -2.12 13.96
C VAL A 12 0.76 -3.27 14.57
N ASP A 13 -0.48 -3.01 14.97
CA ASP A 13 -1.34 -4.00 15.63
C ASP A 13 -1.81 -5.07 14.65
N LEU A 14 -2.06 -4.67 13.40
CA LEU A 14 -2.42 -5.59 12.32
C LEU A 14 -1.26 -6.55 12.03
N MET A 15 -0.05 -6.01 11.85
CA MET A 15 1.15 -6.82 11.62
C MET A 15 1.46 -7.73 12.80
N LEU A 16 1.35 -7.22 14.03
CA LEU A 16 1.56 -8.01 15.24
C LEU A 16 0.55 -9.16 15.36
N THR A 17 -0.71 -8.91 15.04
CA THR A 17 -1.75 -9.95 15.05
C THR A 17 -1.43 -11.04 14.04
N LEU A 18 -1.07 -10.67 12.81
CA LEU A 18 -0.71 -11.62 11.74
C LEU A 18 0.48 -12.51 12.13
N LEU A 19 1.52 -11.92 12.71
CA LEU A 19 2.68 -12.69 13.18
C LEU A 19 2.29 -13.64 14.31
N LYS A 20 1.52 -13.17 15.30
CA LYS A 20 1.10 -14.00 16.43
C LYS A 20 0.22 -15.18 15.99
N VAL A 21 -0.76 -14.99 15.11
CA VAL A 21 -1.55 -16.14 14.62
C VAL A 21 -0.70 -17.14 13.85
N ALA A 22 0.29 -16.66 13.10
CA ALA A 22 1.20 -17.52 12.35
C ALA A 22 2.18 -18.31 13.24
N THR A 23 2.39 -17.90 14.51
CA THR A 23 3.16 -18.70 15.49
C THR A 23 2.43 -19.93 15.99
N GLU A 24 1.09 -19.93 15.91
CA GLU A 24 0.24 -21.05 16.35
C GLU A 24 0.12 -22.13 15.27
N GLY A 25 0.47 -21.80 14.01
CA GLY A 25 0.46 -22.69 12.86
C GLY A 25 0.18 -21.92 11.56
N PRO A 26 -0.02 -22.62 10.43
CA PRO A 26 -0.55 -22.02 9.22
C PRO A 26 -1.86 -21.27 9.48
N ALA A 27 -1.91 -19.99 9.14
CA ALA A 27 -3.04 -19.09 9.45
C ALA A 27 -3.62 -18.45 8.18
N THR A 28 -4.85 -17.96 8.28
CA THR A 28 -5.57 -17.19 7.25
C THR A 28 -5.82 -15.75 7.71
N ILE A 29 -6.31 -14.91 6.79
CA ILE A 29 -6.77 -13.56 7.17
C ILE A 29 -7.97 -13.62 8.11
N ASP A 30 -8.86 -14.61 7.93
CA ASP A 30 -10.01 -14.81 8.81
C ASP A 30 -9.58 -15.10 10.25
N ASP A 31 -8.55 -15.94 10.45
CA ASP A 31 -7.99 -16.23 11.78
C ASP A 31 -7.45 -14.95 12.46
N ALA A 32 -6.80 -14.09 11.68
CA ALA A 32 -6.27 -12.82 12.16
C ALA A 32 -7.40 -11.82 12.50
N ALA A 33 -8.44 -11.74 11.66
CA ALA A 33 -9.60 -10.90 11.88
C ALA A 33 -10.36 -11.34 13.15
N GLU A 34 -10.58 -12.64 13.33
CA GLU A 34 -11.23 -13.21 14.50
C GLU A 34 -10.42 -12.94 15.79
N ARG A 35 -9.10 -12.97 15.70
CA ARG A 35 -8.23 -12.60 16.83
C ARG A 35 -8.31 -11.10 17.17
N LEU A 36 -8.31 -10.21 16.17
CA LEU A 36 -8.47 -8.77 16.41
C LEU A 36 -9.81 -8.45 17.06
N LYS A 37 -10.90 -9.06 16.57
CA LYS A 37 -12.24 -8.92 17.18
C LYS A 37 -12.24 -9.35 18.64
N ARG A 38 -11.66 -10.52 18.95
CA ARG A 38 -11.52 -10.98 20.35
C ARG A 38 -10.68 -10.03 21.21
N ASN A 39 -9.61 -9.45 20.67
CA ASN A 39 -8.81 -8.46 21.38
C ASN A 39 -9.63 -7.20 21.69
N LEU A 40 -10.41 -6.69 20.72
CA LEU A 40 -11.31 -5.54 20.90
C LEU A 40 -12.37 -5.83 21.98
N GLU A 41 -13.02 -6.98 21.90
CA GLU A 41 -14.04 -7.39 22.88
C GLU A 41 -13.45 -7.51 24.30
N SER A 42 -12.21 -8.00 24.42
CA SER A 42 -11.54 -8.16 25.72
C SER A 42 -11.29 -6.84 26.45
N VAL A 43 -11.20 -5.73 25.71
CA VAL A 43 -11.05 -4.37 26.25
C VAL A 43 -12.36 -3.59 26.25
N GLY A 44 -13.49 -4.26 26.01
CA GLY A 44 -14.83 -3.67 26.01
C GLY A 44 -15.14 -2.79 24.80
N LEU A 45 -14.35 -2.89 23.73
CA LEU A 45 -14.58 -2.17 22.48
C LEU A 45 -15.35 -3.05 21.49
N SER A 46 -16.37 -2.46 20.84
CA SER A 46 -17.00 -3.08 19.70
C SER A 46 -16.19 -2.85 18.44
N SER A 47 -16.36 -3.72 17.44
CA SER A 47 -15.74 -3.53 16.13
C SER A 47 -16.04 -2.14 15.56
N PRO A 48 -15.02 -1.31 15.30
CA PRO A 48 -15.23 0.03 14.77
C PRO A 48 -15.59 0.03 13.28
N VAL A 49 -15.31 -1.07 12.58
CA VAL A 49 -15.46 -1.19 11.13
C VAL A 49 -16.16 -2.51 10.74
N PRO A 50 -16.74 -2.60 9.53
CA PRO A 50 -17.27 -3.84 8.99
C PRO A 50 -16.16 -4.88 8.75
N ASP A 51 -16.53 -6.16 8.77
CA ASP A 51 -15.61 -7.30 8.54
C ASP A 51 -14.79 -7.18 7.25
N ARG A 52 -15.41 -6.68 6.18
CA ARG A 52 -14.75 -6.46 4.89
C ARG A 52 -13.57 -5.48 4.99
N GLU A 53 -13.65 -4.49 5.87
CA GLU A 53 -12.57 -3.53 6.06
C GLU A 53 -11.37 -4.18 6.75
N PHE A 54 -11.57 -4.98 7.80
CA PHE A 54 -10.48 -5.76 8.40
C PHE A 54 -9.77 -6.63 7.37
N GLN A 55 -10.52 -7.31 6.51
CA GLN A 55 -9.96 -8.15 5.45
C GLN A 55 -9.02 -7.35 4.53
N ILE A 56 -9.43 -6.15 4.12
CA ILE A 56 -8.62 -5.27 3.27
C ILE A 56 -7.33 -4.87 3.99
N TYR A 57 -7.42 -4.40 5.23
CA TYR A 57 -6.25 -3.92 5.96
C TYR A 57 -5.29 -5.04 6.35
N LEU A 58 -5.80 -6.18 6.82
CA LEU A 58 -5.00 -7.35 7.13
C LEU A 58 -4.33 -7.93 5.88
N THR A 59 -5.02 -7.92 4.74
CA THR A 59 -4.41 -8.36 3.47
C THR A 59 -3.22 -7.47 3.11
N ARG A 60 -3.37 -6.14 3.21
CA ARG A 60 -2.27 -5.20 2.95
C ARG A 60 -1.11 -5.39 3.92
N ALA A 61 -1.39 -5.51 5.22
CA ALA A 61 -0.36 -5.76 6.23
C ALA A 61 0.35 -7.10 6.02
N ARG A 62 -0.37 -8.16 5.64
CA ARG A 62 0.20 -9.46 5.28
C ARG A 62 1.15 -9.33 4.10
N ASP A 63 0.74 -8.63 3.05
CA ASP A 63 1.57 -8.48 1.84
C ASP A 63 2.89 -7.78 2.16
N ARG A 64 2.87 -6.75 3.02
CA ARG A 64 4.08 -6.08 3.52
C ARG A 64 5.00 -7.06 4.27
N LEU A 65 4.43 -7.85 5.19
CA LEU A 65 5.19 -8.86 5.95
C LEU A 65 5.74 -9.98 5.06
N VAL A 66 5.04 -10.36 3.99
CA VAL A 66 5.52 -11.33 3.00
C VAL A 66 6.68 -10.75 2.19
N HIS A 67 6.58 -9.50 1.74
CA HIS A 67 7.67 -8.82 1.04
C HIS A 67 8.90 -8.58 1.93
N ALA A 68 8.71 -8.42 3.23
CA ALA A 68 9.79 -8.39 4.23
C ALA A 68 10.33 -9.80 4.61
N VAL A 69 9.74 -10.86 4.07
CA VAL A 69 10.09 -12.28 4.35
C VAL A 69 9.88 -12.63 5.83
N LEU A 70 8.96 -11.95 6.52
CA LEU A 70 8.55 -12.28 7.89
C LEU A 70 7.42 -13.32 7.89
N LEU A 71 6.60 -13.32 6.84
CA LEU A 71 5.63 -14.37 6.55
C LEU A 71 5.97 -15.03 5.21
N ALA A 72 5.63 -16.31 5.09
CA ALA A 72 5.66 -17.05 3.83
C ALA A 72 4.23 -17.42 3.43
N PRO A 73 3.79 -17.15 2.20
CA PRO A 73 2.49 -17.60 1.71
C PRO A 73 2.49 -19.13 1.58
N LEU A 74 1.35 -19.72 1.89
CA LEU A 74 1.01 -21.11 1.65
C LEU A 74 -0.14 -21.16 0.65
N GLY A 75 -0.39 -22.35 0.07
CA GLY A 75 -1.57 -22.56 -0.77
C GLY A 75 -2.88 -22.23 -0.06
N ASP A 76 -3.91 -21.92 -0.84
CA ASP A 76 -5.27 -21.63 -0.37
C ASP A 76 -5.40 -20.36 0.49
N GLY A 77 -4.55 -19.36 0.26
CA GLY A 77 -4.61 -18.07 0.97
C GLY A 77 -4.08 -18.12 2.40
N ARG A 78 -3.45 -19.23 2.79
CA ARG A 78 -2.80 -19.39 4.09
C ARG A 78 -1.41 -18.75 4.09
N PHE A 79 -0.85 -18.56 5.28
CA PHE A 79 0.52 -18.10 5.49
C PHE A 79 1.10 -18.72 6.75
N THR A 80 2.43 -18.76 6.84
CA THR A 80 3.17 -19.23 8.02
C THR A 80 4.31 -18.27 8.35
N ILE A 81 4.72 -18.24 9.61
CA ILE A 81 5.83 -17.39 10.06
C ILE A 81 7.16 -17.99 9.62
N THR A 82 8.07 -17.15 9.13
CA THR A 82 9.43 -17.59 8.77
C THR A 82 10.34 -17.54 10.01
N PRO A 83 11.53 -18.17 9.98
CA PRO A 83 12.52 -17.97 11.04
C PRO A 83 12.89 -16.50 11.27
N ARG A 84 12.93 -15.70 10.20
CA ARG A 84 13.14 -14.24 10.29
C ARG A 84 11.96 -13.54 10.98
N GLY A 85 10.73 -13.94 10.66
CA GLY A 85 9.52 -13.46 11.32
C GLY A 85 9.51 -13.74 12.82
N VAL A 86 9.92 -14.95 13.22
CA VAL A 86 10.05 -15.32 14.65
C VAL A 86 11.08 -14.43 15.34
N GLN A 87 12.25 -14.21 14.73
CA GLN A 87 13.28 -13.34 15.28
C GLN A 87 12.78 -11.89 15.40
N ALA A 88 12.17 -11.35 14.34
CA ALA A 88 11.65 -9.99 14.34
C ALA A 88 10.56 -9.80 15.40
N LEU A 89 9.69 -10.79 15.62
CA LEU A 89 8.69 -10.77 16.69
C LEU A 89 9.33 -10.82 18.09
N SER A 90 10.44 -11.57 18.24
CA SER A 90 11.20 -11.61 19.49
C SER A 90 11.91 -10.28 19.79
N ASP A 91 12.46 -9.63 18.77
CA ASP A 91 13.16 -8.34 18.89
C ASP A 91 12.17 -7.18 19.10
N HIS A 92 10.97 -7.31 18.54
CA HIS A 92 9.91 -6.29 18.57
C HIS A 92 8.58 -6.86 19.11
N PRO A 93 8.51 -7.23 20.41
CA PRO A 93 7.32 -7.87 20.99
C PRO A 93 6.08 -6.96 21.02
N GLY A 94 6.29 -5.63 20.96
CA GLY A 94 5.24 -4.61 20.91
C GLY A 94 4.66 -4.37 19.51
N GLY A 95 5.23 -4.97 18.47
CA GLY A 95 4.78 -4.82 17.09
C GLY A 95 5.85 -4.26 16.16
N ILE A 96 5.57 -4.37 14.87
CA ILE A 96 6.47 -4.03 13.76
C ILE A 96 5.75 -3.01 12.87
N ASP A 97 6.42 -1.93 12.51
CA ASP A 97 5.96 -0.94 11.54
C ASP A 97 6.89 -0.88 10.32
N ASP A 98 6.54 -0.01 9.38
CA ASP A 98 7.35 0.30 8.20
C ASP A 98 8.78 0.71 8.52
N SER A 99 9.05 1.38 9.66
CA SER A 99 10.41 1.77 10.02
C SER A 99 11.30 0.56 10.31
N VAL A 100 10.71 -0.48 10.93
CA VAL A 100 11.36 -1.77 11.12
C VAL A 100 11.48 -2.51 9.80
N LEU A 101 10.41 -2.54 8.99
CA LEU A 101 10.41 -3.25 7.70
C LEU A 101 11.44 -2.69 6.72
N MET A 102 11.68 -1.38 6.73
CA MET A 102 12.68 -0.70 5.90
C MET A 102 14.12 -1.17 6.17
N ASN A 103 14.39 -1.86 7.28
CA ASN A 103 15.70 -2.47 7.52
C ASN A 103 15.93 -3.73 6.65
N PHE A 104 14.88 -4.30 6.06
CA PHE A 104 14.98 -5.48 5.19
C PHE A 104 15.21 -5.06 3.73
N PRO A 105 16.26 -5.56 3.05
CA PRO A 105 16.54 -5.22 1.65
C PRO A 105 15.41 -5.64 0.70
N GLU A 106 14.74 -6.76 0.97
CA GLU A 106 13.63 -7.25 0.14
C GLU A 106 12.42 -6.33 0.21
N PHE A 107 12.14 -5.77 1.40
CA PHE A 107 11.05 -4.81 1.59
C PHE A 107 11.37 -3.45 0.97
N ARG A 108 12.62 -2.96 1.10
CA ARG A 108 13.05 -1.73 0.41
C ARG A 108 12.92 -1.85 -1.10
N ALA A 109 13.35 -2.97 -1.67
CA ALA A 109 13.19 -3.24 -3.10
C ALA A 109 11.71 -3.30 -3.52
N PHE A 110 10.83 -3.83 -2.66
CA PHE A 110 9.38 -3.80 -2.87
C PHE A 110 8.84 -2.36 -2.88
N ILE A 111 9.18 -1.52 -1.90
CA ILE A 111 8.75 -0.12 -1.84
C ILE A 111 9.33 0.69 -3.01
N GLU A 112 10.60 0.49 -3.37
CA GLU A 112 11.22 1.13 -4.54
C GLU A 112 10.56 0.68 -5.85
N ALA A 113 10.17 -0.60 -5.98
CA ALA A 113 9.40 -1.08 -7.13
C ALA A 113 7.95 -0.59 -7.13
N GLU A 114 7.37 -0.28 -5.96
CA GLU A 114 6.03 0.32 -5.84
C GLU A 114 6.06 1.82 -6.13
N ALA A 115 7.12 2.53 -5.70
CA ALA A 115 7.34 3.96 -5.94
C ALA A 115 7.88 4.27 -7.34
N GLY A 116 8.65 3.34 -7.92
CA GLY A 116 9.14 3.38 -9.30
C GLY A 116 8.13 2.85 -10.32
N ARG A 117 7.00 2.28 -9.87
CA ARG A 117 5.82 2.17 -10.70
C ARG A 117 5.19 3.56 -10.74
N PRO A 118 4.95 4.16 -11.92
CA PRO A 118 4.02 5.27 -11.98
C PRO A 118 2.74 4.81 -11.29
N VAL A 119 2.19 5.64 -10.38
CA VAL A 119 0.95 5.41 -9.63
C VAL A 119 0.09 4.46 -10.43
N LYS A 120 -0.03 3.23 -9.92
CA LYS A 120 -0.68 2.09 -10.56
C LYS A 120 -1.80 2.59 -11.48
N ARG A 121 -1.57 2.58 -12.79
CA ARG A 121 -2.65 2.64 -13.78
C ARG A 121 -3.64 1.56 -13.35
N ILE A 122 -4.79 1.95 -12.78
CA ILE A 122 -5.93 1.05 -12.71
C ILE A 122 -6.25 0.70 -14.15
N GLY A 123 -5.99 -0.54 -14.51
CA GLY A 123 -5.79 -0.96 -15.90
C GLY A 123 -4.91 -2.18 -16.07
N SER A 124 -4.30 -2.71 -14.99
CA SER A 124 -3.90 -4.13 -14.99
C SER A 124 -5.16 -4.96 -15.18
N LYS A 125 -5.19 -5.68 -16.30
CA LYS A 125 -6.34 -6.37 -16.93
C LYS A 125 -6.88 -7.58 -16.15
N ASP A 126 -6.62 -7.62 -14.85
CA ASP A 126 -7.00 -8.68 -13.92
C ASP A 126 -7.77 -8.07 -12.75
N ASN A 127 -8.92 -7.47 -13.04
CA ASN A 127 -10.07 -7.30 -12.14
C ASN A 127 -11.18 -6.64 -12.95
N ALA A 128 -12.05 -7.47 -13.54
CA ALA A 128 -13.32 -7.01 -14.07
C ALA A 128 -14.17 -6.49 -12.91
N GLY A 129 -14.23 -5.16 -12.70
CA GLY A 129 -15.21 -4.60 -11.78
C GLY A 129 -14.98 -3.23 -11.15
N ASP A 130 -13.97 -2.42 -11.49
CA ASP A 130 -13.84 -1.07 -10.91
C ASP A 130 -13.11 -0.09 -11.86
N ASP A 131 -13.86 0.47 -12.83
CA ASP A 131 -13.40 1.59 -13.66
C ASP A 131 -13.49 2.87 -12.81
N ASP A 132 -12.46 3.13 -11.99
CA ASP A 132 -12.37 4.39 -11.27
C ASP A 132 -12.03 5.53 -12.26
N PRO A 133 -12.96 6.48 -12.51
CA PRO A 133 -12.82 7.60 -13.44
C PRO A 133 -11.91 8.69 -12.85
N ARG A 134 -10.84 8.29 -12.18
CA ARG A 134 -9.73 9.16 -11.79
C ARG A 134 -8.46 8.74 -12.50
N ILE A 135 -8.37 7.47 -12.92
CA ILE A 135 -7.18 6.95 -13.60
C ILE A 135 -7.17 7.35 -15.06
N ILE A 136 -8.33 7.33 -15.71
CA ILE A 136 -8.42 7.72 -17.11
C ILE A 136 -8.03 9.20 -17.25
N GLU A 137 -8.51 10.05 -16.36
CA GLU A 137 -8.26 11.49 -16.40
C GLU A 137 -6.86 11.84 -15.89
N PHE A 138 -6.29 11.08 -14.95
CA PHE A 138 -4.86 11.15 -14.64
C PHE A 138 -3.99 10.83 -15.86
N ASP A 139 -4.24 9.71 -16.54
CA ASP A 139 -3.50 9.30 -17.74
C ASP A 139 -3.65 10.34 -18.87
N GLN A 140 -4.83 10.95 -19.01
CA GLN A 140 -5.06 12.05 -19.96
C GLN A 140 -4.24 13.30 -19.61
N GLY A 141 -4.14 13.66 -18.33
CA GLY A 141 -3.32 14.78 -17.86
C GLY A 141 -1.84 14.56 -18.13
N TYR A 142 -1.35 13.35 -17.84
CA TYR A 142 0.02 12.92 -18.11
C TYR A 142 0.34 12.99 -19.62
N ALA A 143 -0.55 12.46 -20.46
CA ALA A 143 -0.40 12.52 -21.91
C ALA A 143 -0.48 13.95 -22.47
N ALA A 144 -1.30 14.82 -21.87
CA ALA A 144 -1.42 16.21 -22.28
C ALA A 144 -0.10 16.98 -22.12
N PHE A 145 0.62 16.78 -21.01
CA PHE A 145 1.96 17.36 -20.83
C PHE A 145 2.93 16.87 -21.92
N GLN A 146 2.96 15.57 -22.19
CA GLN A 146 3.83 14.99 -23.23
C GLN A 146 3.52 15.54 -24.63
N GLN A 147 2.29 15.99 -24.87
CA GLN A 147 1.86 16.63 -26.12
C GLN A 147 2.07 18.15 -26.12
N GLY A 148 2.65 18.73 -25.06
CA GLY A 148 2.86 20.18 -24.94
C GLY A 148 1.59 20.98 -24.65
N ILE A 149 0.51 20.32 -24.26
CA ILE A 149 -0.76 20.95 -23.89
C ILE A 149 -0.61 21.54 -22.48
N GLY A 150 -0.92 22.83 -22.32
CA GLY A 150 -0.80 23.52 -21.04
C GLY A 150 -1.89 23.17 -20.04
N LEU A 151 -1.61 23.35 -18.75
CA LEU A 151 -2.52 23.04 -17.63
C LEU A 151 -3.90 23.70 -17.77
N GLN A 152 -3.98 24.88 -18.37
CA GLN A 152 -5.23 25.62 -18.62
C GLN A 152 -6.19 24.94 -19.59
N ALA A 153 -5.74 23.91 -20.32
CA ALA A 153 -6.56 23.14 -21.25
C ALA A 153 -7.22 21.92 -20.57
N ASN A 154 -7.17 21.83 -19.23
CA ASN A 154 -7.91 20.82 -18.48
C ASN A 154 -9.40 20.88 -18.87
N PRO A 155 -9.99 19.78 -19.40
CA PRO A 155 -11.36 19.78 -19.88
C PRO A 155 -12.41 19.71 -18.76
N TYR A 156 -11.99 19.52 -17.50
CA TYR A 156 -12.87 19.32 -16.35
C TYR A 156 -13.05 20.60 -15.52
N GLU A 157 -14.24 20.78 -14.94
CA GLU A 157 -14.55 21.89 -14.03
C GLU A 157 -13.73 21.81 -12.73
N ARG A 158 -13.25 22.96 -12.22
CA ARG A 158 -12.31 23.05 -11.09
C ARG A 158 -12.76 22.38 -9.79
N ASP A 159 -14.06 22.23 -9.59
CA ASP A 159 -14.66 21.66 -8.37
C ASP A 159 -14.86 20.13 -8.45
N ARG A 160 -14.45 19.50 -9.55
CA ARG A 160 -14.60 18.05 -9.77
C ARG A 160 -13.32 17.30 -9.42
N VAL A 161 -13.49 16.09 -8.88
CA VAL A 161 -12.38 15.18 -8.57
C VAL A 161 -11.55 14.84 -9.83
N MET A 162 -12.18 14.85 -11.00
CA MET A 162 -11.60 14.61 -12.32
C MET A 162 -10.64 15.73 -12.73
N HIS A 163 -10.96 16.97 -12.36
CA HIS A 163 -10.07 18.10 -12.59
C HIS A 163 -8.77 17.94 -11.82
N LEU A 164 -8.86 17.61 -10.53
CA LEU A 164 -7.69 17.34 -9.69
C LEU A 164 -6.88 16.14 -10.20
N ALA A 165 -7.54 15.06 -10.60
CA ALA A 165 -6.86 13.88 -11.14
C ALA A 165 -6.05 14.19 -12.41
N TRP A 166 -6.64 14.97 -13.33
CA TRP A 166 -5.97 15.41 -14.55
C TRP A 166 -4.80 16.37 -14.26
N GLU A 167 -4.97 17.35 -13.37
CA GLU A 167 -3.87 18.26 -13.00
C GLU A 167 -2.71 17.51 -12.33
N ASN A 168 -3.01 16.52 -11.50
CA ASN A 168 -2.01 15.65 -10.88
C ASN A 168 -1.22 14.87 -11.93
N GLY A 169 -1.89 14.28 -12.92
CA GLY A 169 -1.24 13.58 -14.02
C GLY A 169 -0.31 14.49 -14.84
N TRP A 170 -0.76 15.71 -15.13
CA TRP A 170 0.04 16.71 -15.85
C TRP A 170 1.27 17.14 -15.04
N CYS A 171 1.11 17.38 -13.73
CA CYS A 171 2.21 17.77 -12.86
C CYS A 171 3.24 16.64 -12.70
N GLU A 172 2.78 15.39 -12.57
CA GLU A 172 3.67 14.22 -12.51
C GLU A 172 4.54 14.12 -13.76
N ALA A 173 3.94 14.26 -14.96
CA ALA A 173 4.67 14.22 -16.22
C ALA A 173 5.72 15.33 -16.34
N ARG A 174 5.41 16.54 -15.84
CA ARG A 174 6.37 17.65 -15.77
C ARG A 174 7.53 17.33 -14.82
N ASP A 175 7.22 16.84 -13.63
CA ASP A 175 8.22 16.58 -12.61
C ASP A 175 9.13 15.41 -13.02
N ASP A 176 8.59 14.40 -13.73
CA ASP A 176 9.33 13.34 -14.41
C ASP A 176 10.28 13.88 -15.47
N ALA A 177 9.80 14.78 -16.35
CA ALA A 177 10.62 15.40 -17.39
C ALA A 177 11.78 16.21 -16.77
N LEU A 178 11.50 17.00 -15.73
CA LEU A 178 12.52 17.75 -14.98
C LEU A 178 13.54 16.81 -14.30
N ARG A 179 13.09 15.65 -13.80
CA ARG A 179 13.97 14.64 -13.20
C ARG A 179 14.88 14.01 -14.26
N ALA A 180 14.35 13.70 -15.43
CA ALA A 180 15.09 13.17 -16.57
C ALA A 180 16.13 14.17 -17.12
N GLU A 181 15.77 15.45 -17.25
CA GLU A 181 16.69 16.52 -17.65
C GLU A 181 17.85 16.68 -16.66
N LYS A 182 17.56 16.71 -15.35
CA LYS A 182 18.59 16.77 -14.30
C LYS A 182 19.55 15.58 -14.33
N TRP A 183 19.09 14.41 -14.77
CA TRP A 183 19.93 13.22 -14.91
C TRP A 183 20.78 13.25 -16.18
N ALA A 184 20.25 13.80 -17.28
CA ALA A 184 20.99 14.01 -18.52
C ALA A 184 22.12 15.04 -18.35
N ASP A 185 21.86 16.16 -17.66
CA ASP A 185 22.88 17.19 -17.37
C ASP A 185 24.02 16.68 -16.50
N ARG A 186 23.73 15.79 -15.54
CA ARG A 186 24.75 15.17 -14.68
C ARG A 186 25.62 14.16 -15.44
N SER A 187 25.06 13.51 -16.47
CA SER A 187 25.74 12.47 -17.25
C SER A 187 26.65 13.05 -18.35
N THR A 188 26.44 14.31 -18.75
CA THR A 188 27.20 14.99 -19.80
C THR A 188 28.44 15.73 -19.26
N ASN A 189 28.65 15.73 -17.94
CA ASN A 189 29.73 16.45 -17.25
C ASN A 189 30.85 15.52 -16.72
N ILE A 190 30.99 14.33 -17.32
CA ILE A 190 32.09 13.35 -17.10
C ILE A 190 32.84 13.18 -18.42
#